data_AF-A0AAU0Q084-F1
#
_entry.id   AF-A0AAU0Q084-F1
#
_cell.length_a   1.000
_cell.length_b   1.000
_cell.length_c   1.000
_cell.angle_alpha   90.00
_cell.angle_beta   90.00
_cell.angle_gamma   90.00
#
_symmetry.space_group_name_H-M   'P 1'
#
loop_
_entity.id
_entity.type
_entity.pdbx_description
1 polymer ?
#
loop_
_entity_poly.entity_id
_entity_poly.type
_entity_poly.pdbx_seq_one_letter_code
_entity_poly.pdbx_strand_id
1 'polypeptide(L)'
;MGEDSEKIAELEQRIEHLSIQVERLIDLHNPFPSPLTPFRKRAMLNALTFEQETLAIKLLGAVSAFNKGEKVDINQGLLPFPHETVALFNDYADGGTIDANQVKNMIKTFIPGGDASVHDLLEAWEAGQNRIRPNNDEHH
;
A
#
# COMPACT_ATOMS: atom_id res chain seq x y z
N MET A 1 25.37 -21.27 -21.91
CA MET A 1 25.72 -20.25 -20.91
C MET A 1 24.56 -19.30 -20.55
N GLY A 2 23.49 -19.17 -21.34
CA GLY A 2 22.33 -18.33 -20.97
C GLY A 2 21.35 -18.98 -19.98
N GLU A 3 21.07 -20.28 -20.12
CA GLU A 3 20.05 -21.00 -19.34
C GLU A 3 20.37 -21.14 -17.83
N ASP A 4 21.65 -21.26 -17.49
CA ASP A 4 22.08 -21.33 -16.07
C ASP A 4 22.05 -19.95 -15.41
N SER A 5 22.29 -18.88 -16.18
CA SER A 5 22.24 -17.51 -15.68
C SER A 5 20.81 -17.07 -15.37
N GLU A 6 19.84 -17.46 -16.19
CA GLU A 6 18.41 -17.17 -15.95
C GLU A 6 17.89 -17.89 -14.71
N LYS A 7 18.28 -19.16 -14.51
CA LYS A 7 17.90 -19.93 -13.32
C LYS A 7 18.49 -19.36 -12.02
N ILE A 8 19.73 -18.87 -12.07
CA ILE A 8 20.36 -18.22 -10.91
C ILE A 8 19.60 -16.92 -10.57
N ALA A 9 19.28 -16.09 -11.56
CA ALA A 9 18.52 -14.86 -11.34
C ALA A 9 17.12 -15.12 -10.75
N GLU A 10 16.43 -16.16 -11.22
CA GLU A 10 15.13 -16.57 -10.65
C GLU A 10 15.26 -17.00 -9.19
N LEU A 11 16.31 -17.75 -8.84
CA LEU A 11 16.57 -18.15 -7.46
C LEU A 11 16.90 -16.96 -6.56
N GLU A 12 17.70 -16.01 -7.04
CA GLU A 12 18.02 -14.78 -6.31
C GLU A 12 16.76 -13.96 -6.01
N GLN A 13 15.93 -13.74 -7.04
CA GLN A 13 14.65 -13.03 -6.88
C GLN A 13 13.71 -13.74 -5.89
N ARG A 14 13.69 -15.07 -5.90
CA ARG A 14 12.89 -15.86 -4.96
C ARG A 14 13.42 -15.76 -3.53
N ILE A 15 14.74 -15.76 -3.34
CA ILE A 15 15.37 -15.60 -2.02
C ILE A 15 15.05 -14.21 -1.46
N GLU A 16 15.20 -13.16 -2.27
CA GLU A 16 14.87 -11.79 -1.87
C GLU A 16 13.40 -11.67 -1.46
N HIS A 17 12.49 -12.24 -2.27
CA HIS A 17 11.07 -12.27 -1.93
C HIS A 17 10.81 -12.97 -0.59
N LEU A 18 11.39 -14.16 -0.36
CA LEU A 18 11.18 -14.92 0.88
C LEU A 18 11.76 -14.19 2.10
N SER A 19 12.93 -13.56 1.99
CA SER A 19 13.52 -12.77 3.06
C SER A 19 12.59 -11.62 3.50
N ILE A 20 12.04 -10.88 2.54
CA ILE A 20 11.06 -9.81 2.80
C ILE A 20 9.81 -10.35 3.51
N GLN A 21 9.30 -11.52 3.12
CA GLN A 21 8.14 -12.14 3.78
C GLN A 21 8.45 -12.52 5.23
N VAL A 22 9.67 -12.98 5.53
CA VAL A 22 10.10 -13.33 6.89
C VAL A 22 10.14 -12.10 7.81
N GLU A 23 10.71 -10.98 7.35
CA GLU A 23 10.76 -9.74 8.15
C GLU A 23 9.36 -9.27 8.55
N ARG A 24 8.40 -9.37 7.63
CA ARG A 24 7.00 -9.02 7.89
C ARG A 24 6.31 -9.99 8.85
N LEU A 25 6.60 -11.28 8.76
CA LEU A 25 6.04 -12.27 9.69
C LEU A 25 6.45 -11.97 11.14
N ILE A 26 7.65 -11.47 11.35
CA ILE A 26 8.13 -11.06 12.68
C ILE A 26 7.25 -9.92 13.21
N ASP A 27 6.99 -8.89 12.40
CA ASP A 27 6.11 -7.78 12.75
C ASP A 27 4.68 -8.23 13.05
N LEU A 28 4.16 -9.21 12.31
CA LEU A 28 2.81 -9.75 12.52
C LEU A 28 2.68 -10.58 13.81
N HIS A 29 3.79 -11.10 14.35
CA HIS A 29 3.79 -11.89 15.59
C HIS A 29 3.80 -11.02 16.86
N ASN A 30 3.70 -9.69 16.72
CA ASN A 30 3.70 -8.77 17.84
C ASN A 30 2.47 -9.02 18.76
N PRO A 31 2.66 -9.14 20.09
CA PRO A 31 1.55 -9.31 21.04
C PRO A 31 0.58 -8.13 21.07
N PHE A 32 1.00 -6.94 20.61
CA PHE A 32 0.16 -5.75 20.46
C PHE A 32 0.16 -5.31 19.00
N PRO A 33 -0.74 -5.86 18.16
CA PRO A 33 -0.71 -5.63 16.73
C PRO A 33 -1.06 -4.18 16.37
N SER A 34 -0.30 -3.60 15.44
CA SER A 34 -0.60 -2.29 14.84
C SER A 34 -2.00 -2.27 14.20
N PRO A 35 -2.70 -1.13 14.15
CA PRO A 35 -3.93 -0.99 13.35
C PRO A 35 -3.75 -1.35 11.87
N LEU A 36 -2.52 -1.31 11.35
CA LEU A 36 -2.18 -1.71 9.99
C LEU A 36 -1.97 -3.23 9.83
N THR A 37 -1.99 -4.02 10.90
CA THR A 37 -1.80 -5.49 10.85
C THR A 37 -2.72 -6.18 9.84
N PRO A 38 -4.04 -5.87 9.75
CA PRO A 38 -4.90 -6.42 8.70
C PRO A 38 -4.43 -6.08 7.29
N PHE A 39 -3.99 -4.83 7.07
CA PHE A 39 -3.45 -4.38 5.79
C PHE A 39 -2.18 -5.15 5.43
N ARG A 40 -1.22 -5.25 6.35
CA ARG A 40 0.04 -5.99 6.15
C ARG A 40 -0.22 -7.46 5.83
N LYS A 41 -1.14 -8.10 6.56
CA LYS A 41 -1.54 -9.48 6.29
C LYS A 41 -2.12 -9.64 4.88
N ARG A 42 -2.94 -8.69 4.43
CA ARG A 42 -3.52 -8.72 3.08
C ARG A 42 -2.48 -8.48 1.99
N ALA A 43 -1.52 -7.56 2.22
CA ALA A 43 -0.38 -7.35 1.35
C ALA A 43 0.46 -8.63 1.18
N MET A 44 0.71 -9.36 2.27
CA MET A 44 1.41 -10.64 2.22
C MET A 44 0.63 -11.72 1.47
N LEU A 45 -0.68 -11.84 1.71
CA LEU A 45 -1.53 -12.81 0.99
C LEU A 45 -1.60 -12.53 -0.51
N ASN A 46 -1.46 -11.26 -0.90
CA ASN A 46 -1.37 -10.82 -2.29
C ASN A 46 0.07 -10.90 -2.85
N ALA A 47 1.00 -11.51 -2.10
CA ALA A 47 2.41 -11.66 -2.47
C ALA A 47 3.12 -10.33 -2.82
N LEU A 48 2.67 -9.21 -2.24
CA LEU A 48 3.30 -7.91 -2.49
C LEU A 48 4.71 -7.87 -1.93
N THR A 49 5.60 -7.07 -2.51
CA THR A 49 6.90 -6.72 -1.91
C THR A 49 6.74 -5.67 -0.82
N PHE A 50 7.76 -5.50 0.04
CA PHE A 50 7.78 -4.46 1.09
C PHE A 50 7.61 -3.06 0.52
N GLU A 51 8.26 -2.79 -0.61
CA GLU A 51 8.12 -1.56 -1.37
C GLU A 51 6.66 -1.32 -1.79
N GLN A 52 5.99 -2.31 -2.39
CA GLN A 52 4.60 -2.18 -2.84
C GLN A 52 3.63 -1.91 -1.69
N GLU A 53 3.80 -2.58 -0.55
CA GLU A 53 3.00 -2.31 0.66
C GLU A 53 3.24 -0.88 1.16
N THR A 54 4.50 -0.46 1.21
CA THR A 54 4.88 0.87 1.72
C THR A 54 4.33 1.97 0.81
N LEU A 55 4.44 1.81 -0.50
CA LEU A 55 3.85 2.72 -1.49
C LEU A 55 2.32 2.76 -1.36
N ALA A 56 1.66 1.62 -1.17
CA ALA A 56 0.21 1.57 -0.98
C ALA A 56 -0.24 2.32 0.29
N ILE A 57 0.43 2.08 1.42
CA ILE A 57 0.14 2.79 2.69
C ILE A 57 0.36 4.30 2.51
N LYS A 58 1.47 4.68 1.88
CA LYS A 58 1.81 6.08 1.60
C LYS A 58 0.73 6.75 0.75
N LEU A 59 0.29 6.10 -0.34
CA LEU A 59 -0.73 6.63 -1.23
C LEU A 59 -2.08 6.78 -0.52
N LEU A 60 -2.48 5.77 0.25
CA LEU A 60 -3.74 5.79 0.99
C LEU A 60 -3.75 6.85 2.09
N GLY A 61 -2.61 7.04 2.77
CA GLY A 61 -2.42 8.15 3.70
C GLY A 61 -2.50 9.51 3.01
N ALA A 62 -1.82 9.67 1.87
CA ALA A 62 -1.82 10.89 1.06
C ALA A 62 -3.23 11.26 0.59
N VAL A 63 -3.99 10.30 0.04
CA VAL A 63 -5.37 10.51 -0.38
C VAL A 63 -6.27 10.84 0.81
N SER A 64 -6.10 10.16 1.95
CA SER A 64 -6.90 10.44 3.15
C SER A 64 -6.67 11.85 3.67
N ALA A 65 -5.42 12.32 3.71
CA ALA A 65 -5.06 13.68 4.09
C ALA A 65 -5.61 14.71 3.09
N PHE A 66 -5.44 14.47 1.79
CA PHE A 66 -5.97 15.33 0.74
C PHE A 66 -7.49 15.50 0.83
N ASN A 67 -8.24 14.39 0.97
CA ASN A 67 -9.70 14.42 1.10
C ASN A 67 -10.19 15.09 2.40
N LYS A 68 -9.31 15.33 3.38
CA LYS A 68 -9.59 16.14 4.58
C LYS A 68 -9.23 17.62 4.41
N GLY A 69 -8.77 18.03 3.24
CA GLY A 69 -8.36 19.39 2.93
C GLY A 69 -6.91 19.71 3.30
N GLU A 70 -6.09 18.70 3.64
CA GLU A 70 -4.67 18.91 3.93
C GLU A 70 -3.87 19.12 2.64
N LYS A 71 -2.85 20.00 2.69
CA LYS A 71 -1.92 20.17 1.59
C LYS A 71 -0.94 19.00 1.58
N VAL A 72 -1.03 18.16 0.55
CA VAL A 72 -0.20 16.96 0.38
C VAL A 72 0.80 17.16 -0.75
N ASP A 73 2.08 16.92 -0.47
CA ASP A 73 3.10 16.76 -1.50
C ASP A 73 3.41 15.27 -1.66
N ILE A 74 2.85 14.65 -2.71
CA ILE A 74 2.94 13.21 -2.95
C ILE A 74 4.37 12.74 -3.26
N ASN A 75 5.25 13.66 -3.66
CA ASN A 75 6.64 13.34 -3.98
C ASN A 75 7.53 13.19 -2.73
N GLN A 76 7.08 13.63 -1.56
CA GLN A 76 7.85 13.50 -0.32
C GLN A 76 7.85 12.06 0.21
N GLY A 77 8.88 11.70 0.98
CA GLY A 77 9.02 10.39 1.62
C GLY A 77 10.17 9.56 1.05
N LEU A 78 10.42 8.40 1.66
CA LEU A 78 11.59 7.57 1.37
C LEU A 78 11.52 6.88 0.00
N LEU A 79 10.33 6.39 -0.37
CA LEU A 79 10.12 5.69 -1.63
C LEU A 79 9.40 6.62 -2.62
N PRO A 80 9.98 6.85 -3.82
CA PRO A 80 9.33 7.60 -4.88
C PRO A 80 8.19 6.77 -5.47
N PHE A 81 7.11 7.45 -5.87
CA PHE A 81 6.07 6.79 -6.66
C PHE A 81 6.49 6.66 -8.13
N PRO A 82 5.95 5.68 -8.86
CA PRO A 82 5.99 5.69 -10.32
C PRO A 82 5.44 7.00 -10.87
N HIS A 83 6.00 7.46 -12.00
CA HIS A 83 5.56 8.67 -12.67
C HIS A 83 4.05 8.67 -12.99
N GLU A 84 3.51 7.52 -13.39
CA GLU A 84 2.09 7.36 -13.68
C GLU A 84 1.20 7.58 -12.44
N THR A 85 1.61 7.10 -11.27
CA THR A 85 0.87 7.32 -10.02
C THR A 85 0.81 8.81 -9.68
N VAL A 86 1.93 9.53 -9.84
CA VAL A 86 2.01 10.97 -9.57
C VAL A 86 1.14 11.77 -10.53
N ALA A 87 1.18 11.41 -11.82
CA ALA A 87 0.32 12.03 -12.84
C ALA A 87 -1.17 11.85 -12.50
N LEU A 88 -1.60 10.61 -12.24
CA LEU A 88 -2.97 10.32 -11.86
C LEU A 88 -3.41 11.05 -10.59
N PHE A 89 -2.54 11.12 -9.57
CA PHE A 89 -2.87 11.83 -8.34
C PHE A 89 -3.12 13.32 -8.60
N ASN A 90 -2.27 13.98 -9.37
CA ASN A 90 -2.44 15.41 -9.69
C ASN A 90 -3.71 15.64 -10.50
N ASP A 91 -3.96 14.81 -11.53
CA ASP A 91 -5.15 14.90 -12.37
C ASP A 91 -6.44 14.71 -11.54
N TYR A 92 -6.44 13.78 -10.57
CA TYR A 92 -7.59 13.53 -9.71
C TYR A 92 -7.74 14.59 -8.62
N ALA A 93 -6.65 15.14 -8.10
CA ALA A 93 -6.66 16.20 -7.10
C ALA A 93 -7.30 17.49 -7.63
N ASP A 94 -7.17 17.79 -8.93
CA ASP A 94 -7.85 18.92 -9.58
C ASP A 94 -9.39 18.82 -9.49
N GLY A 95 -9.92 17.60 -9.33
CA GLY A 95 -11.35 17.34 -9.10
C GLY A 95 -11.85 17.60 -7.68
N GLY A 96 -10.97 17.94 -6.74
CA GLY A 96 -11.28 18.34 -5.37
C GLY A 96 -11.45 17.21 -4.35
N THR A 97 -11.96 16.05 -4.77
CA THR A 97 -12.03 14.83 -3.93
C THR A 97 -11.59 13.63 -4.76
N ILE A 98 -10.72 12.80 -4.21
CA ILE A 98 -10.28 11.57 -4.86
C ILE A 98 -11.17 10.41 -4.37
N ASP A 99 -11.95 9.82 -5.28
CA ASP A 99 -12.87 8.72 -5.00
C ASP A 99 -12.20 7.34 -4.99
N ALA A 100 -12.94 6.31 -4.55
CA ALA A 100 -12.43 4.96 -4.42
C ALA A 100 -11.95 4.33 -5.76
N ASN A 101 -12.57 4.66 -6.89
CA ASN A 101 -12.14 4.15 -8.19
C ASN A 101 -10.85 4.83 -8.65
N GLN A 102 -10.73 6.13 -8.41
CA GLN A 102 -9.50 6.88 -8.65
C GLN A 102 -8.33 6.35 -7.80
N VAL A 103 -8.57 6.04 -6.52
CA VAL A 103 -7.57 5.37 -5.68
C VAL A 103 -7.16 4.02 -6.26
N LYS A 104 -8.12 3.19 -6.70
CA LYS A 104 -7.82 1.89 -7.33
C LYS A 104 -6.92 2.06 -8.55
N ASN A 105 -7.21 3.04 -9.41
CA ASN A 105 -6.41 3.31 -10.61
C ASN A 105 -4.96 3.64 -10.24
N MET A 106 -4.75 4.47 -9.22
CA MET A 106 -3.40 4.81 -8.76
C MET A 106 -2.67 3.59 -8.18
N ILE A 107 -3.31 2.76 -7.37
CA ILE A 107 -2.67 1.57 -6.79
C ILE A 107 -2.24 0.56 -7.87
N LYS A 108 -3.04 0.40 -8.93
CA LYS A 108 -2.73 -0.52 -10.05
C LYS A 108 -1.44 -0.19 -10.78
N THR A 109 -0.95 1.04 -10.69
CA THR A 109 0.30 1.46 -11.35
C THR A 109 1.56 0.81 -10.76
N PHE A 110 1.49 0.29 -9.52
CA PHE A 110 2.62 -0.39 -8.86
C PHE A 110 2.29 -1.73 -8.21
N ILE A 111 1.00 -2.12 -8.12
CA ILE A 111 0.59 -3.42 -7.60
C ILE A 111 0.18 -4.37 -8.75
N PRO A 112 0.92 -5.47 -8.97
CA PRO A 112 0.48 -6.55 -9.83
C PRO A 112 -0.62 -7.37 -9.12
N GLY A 113 -1.69 -7.73 -9.83
CA GLY A 113 -2.80 -8.52 -9.24
C GLY A 113 -4.21 -8.08 -9.65
N GLY A 114 -4.34 -6.96 -10.35
CA GLY A 114 -5.62 -6.48 -10.88
C GLY A 114 -6.61 -6.05 -9.80
N ASP A 115 -7.89 -5.91 -10.17
CA ASP A 115 -8.91 -5.31 -9.30
C ASP A 115 -9.15 -6.04 -7.98
N ALA A 116 -9.05 -7.37 -7.95
CA ALA A 116 -9.29 -8.15 -6.76
C ALA A 116 -8.26 -7.84 -5.66
N SER A 117 -6.97 -7.87 -5.99
CA SER A 117 -5.89 -7.58 -5.04
C SER A 117 -5.96 -6.15 -4.51
N VAL A 118 -6.36 -5.20 -5.36
CA VAL A 118 -6.52 -3.79 -4.96
C VAL A 118 -7.73 -3.60 -4.05
N HIS A 119 -8.86 -4.22 -4.38
CA HIS A 119 -10.07 -4.17 -3.55
C HIS A 119 -9.81 -4.69 -2.13
N ASP A 120 -9.16 -5.84 -2.06
CA ASP A 120 -8.75 -6.52 -0.84
C ASP A 120 -7.90 -5.62 0.09
N LEU A 121 -6.95 -4.87 -0.48
CA LEU A 121 -6.10 -3.95 0.26
C LEU A 121 -6.88 -2.74 0.78
N LEU A 122 -7.82 -2.21 -0.02
CA LEU A 122 -8.65 -1.08 0.37
C LEU A 122 -9.57 -1.43 1.54
N GLU A 123 -10.22 -2.59 1.49
CA GLU A 123 -11.05 -3.07 2.60
C GLU A 123 -10.23 -3.22 3.88
N ALA A 124 -9.02 -3.81 3.77
CA ALA A 124 -8.13 -3.96 4.92
C ALA A 124 -7.63 -2.61 5.48
N TRP A 125 -7.43 -1.61 4.62
CA TRP A 125 -7.07 -0.25 5.01
C TRP A 125 -8.21 0.43 5.76
N GLU A 126 -9.43 0.40 5.22
CA GLU A 126 -10.62 0.99 5.85
C GLU A 126 -10.89 0.37 7.21
N ALA A 127 -10.77 -0.95 7.33
CA ALA A 127 -10.87 -1.66 8.61
C ALA A 127 -9.81 -1.19 9.62
N GLY A 128 -8.58 -0.90 9.18
CA GLY A 128 -7.52 -0.34 10.00
C GLY A 128 -7.80 1.11 10.44
N GLN A 129 -8.25 1.95 9.51
CA GLN A 129 -8.60 3.36 9.80
C GLN A 129 -9.76 3.49 10.78
N ASN A 130 -10.78 2.63 10.67
CA ASN A 130 -11.91 2.62 11.60
C ASN A 130 -11.49 2.28 13.03
N ARG A 131 -10.37 1.57 13.23
CA ARG A 131 -9.79 1.30 14.56
C ARG A 131 -8.94 2.45 15.10
N ILE A 132 -8.45 3.33 14.22
CA ILE A 132 -7.67 4.52 14.58
C ILE A 132 -8.60 5.70 14.91
N ARG A 133 -9.80 5.74 14.32
CA ARG A 133 -10.80 6.77 14.64
C ARG A 133 -11.09 6.76 16.15
N PRO A 134 -10.89 7.88 16.86
CA PRO A 134 -11.22 7.96 18.28
C PRO A 134 -12.74 7.85 18.48
N ASN A 135 -13.16 7.23 19.59
CA ASN A 135 -14.50 7.39 20.19
C ASN A 135 -14.73 8.85 20.64
N ASN A 136 -14.65 9.82 19.73
CA ASN A 136 -14.88 11.23 20.06
C ASN A 136 -16.37 11.61 20.13
N ASP A 137 -17.28 10.65 19.97
CA ASP A 137 -18.73 10.89 19.98
C ASP A 137 -19.43 10.51 21.32
N GLU A 138 -18.69 10.14 22.38
CA GLU A 138 -19.29 9.77 23.70
C GLU A 138 -19.14 10.84 24.81
N HIS A 139 -18.84 12.09 24.46
CA HIS A 139 -18.85 13.19 25.43
C HIS A 139 -19.56 14.43 24.90
N HIS A 140 -20.89 14.37 24.78
CA HIS A 140 -21.78 15.54 24.84
C HIS A 140 -23.13 15.19 25.45
#